data_AF-A0A1A8XYL9-F1
#
_entry.id   AF-A0A1A8XYL9-F1
#
_cell.length_a   1.000
_cell.length_b   1.000
_cell.length_c   1.000
_cell.angle_alpha   90.00
_cell.angle_beta   90.00
_cell.angle_gamma   90.00
#
_symmetry.space_group_name_H-M   'P 1'
#
loop_
_entity.id
_entity.type
_entity.pdbx_description
1 polymer ?
#
loop_
_entity_poly.entity_id
_entity_poly.type
_entity_poly.pdbx_seq_one_letter_code
_entity_poly.pdbx_strand_id
1 'polypeptide(L)' 'MSLNKPDDFILAIVEFLDAETHKAHYLRQPFQREPNFNAVTVDYAFSGLLARAEGPRQAYRLRA' A
#
# COMPACT_ATOMS: atom_id res chain seq x y z
N MET A 1 -19.91 10.92 -8.44
CA MET A 1 -19.37 10.15 -7.29
C MET A 1 -18.83 8.82 -7.81
N SER A 2 -17.53 8.70 -7.98
CA SER A 2 -16.90 7.41 -8.34
C SER A 2 -15.86 7.13 -7.26
N LEU A 3 -16.29 6.49 -6.19
CA LEU A 3 -15.48 6.15 -5.01
C LEU A 3 -14.84 4.76 -5.13
N ASN A 4 -14.74 4.20 -6.34
CA ASN A 4 -14.18 2.86 -6.53
C ASN A 4 -13.30 2.78 -7.79
N LYS A 5 -12.22 3.57 -7.78
CA LYS A 5 -11.12 3.44 -8.73
C LYS A 5 -9.92 2.84 -7.97
N PRO A 6 -9.80 1.50 -7.90
CA PRO A 6 -8.73 0.86 -7.13
C PRO A 6 -7.32 1.23 -7.62
N ASP A 7 -7.22 1.68 -8.88
CA ASP A 7 -5.99 2.19 -9.48
C ASP A 7 -5.61 3.62 -9.04
N ASP A 8 -6.54 4.36 -8.44
CA ASP A 8 -6.31 5.75 -7.99
C ASP A 8 -5.74 5.82 -6.56
N PHE A 9 -5.64 4.69 -5.86
CA PHE A 9 -5.20 4.65 -4.46
C PHE A 9 -3.91 3.85 -4.29
N ILE A 10 -2.97 4.40 -3.53
CA ILE A 10 -1.78 3.70 -3.06
C ILE A 10 -1.86 3.61 -1.55
N LEU A 11 -1.71 2.41 -1.00
CA LEU A 11 -1.52 2.20 0.44
C LEU A 11 -0.02 2.18 0.73
N ALA A 12 0.40 3.03 1.67
CA ALA A 12 1.75 3.03 2.21
C ALA A 12 1.74 2.40 3.61
N ILE A 13 2.63 1.43 3.84
CA ILE A 13 2.83 0.76 5.11
C ILE A 13 4.27 1.07 5.54
N VAL A 14 4.45 1.62 6.74
CA VAL A 14 5.77 1.97 7.28
C VAL A 14 6.05 1.09 8.50
N GLU A 15 7.05 0.25 8.39
CA GLU A 15 7.57 -0.53 9.52
C GLU A 15 8.64 0.28 10.25
N PHE A 16 8.48 0.41 11.56
CA PHE A 16 9.45 1.02 12.47
C PHE A 16 10.24 -0.11 13.14
N LEU A 17 11.45 -0.38 12.64
CA LEU A 17 12.27 -1.51 13.13
C LEU A 17 13.13 -1.08 14.34
N ASP A 18 13.64 0.14 14.31
CA ASP A 18 14.33 0.80 15.41
C ASP A 18 14.12 2.33 15.30
N ALA A 19 14.82 3.13 16.10
CA ALA A 19 14.64 4.59 16.13
C ALA A 19 15.02 5.30 14.82
N GLU A 20 15.86 4.69 14.00
CA GLU A 20 16.42 5.29 12.78
C GLU A 20 16.04 4.50 11.52
N THR A 21 15.76 3.21 11.65
CA THR A 21 15.45 2.29 10.56
C THR A 21 13.95 2.17 10.33
N HIS A 22 13.53 2.74 9.20
CA HIS A 22 12.16 2.65 8.71
C HIS A 22 12.13 1.95 7.37
N LYS A 23 11.16 1.05 7.17
CA LYS A 23 10.93 0.40 5.89
C LYS A 23 9.56 0.74 5.35
N ALA A 24 9.54 1.36 4.18
CA ALA A 24 8.32 1.70 3.49
C ALA A 24 7.96 0.61 2.47
N HIS A 25 6.68 0.23 2.48
CA HIS A 25 6.06 -0.73 1.60
C HIS A 25 4.88 -0.04 0.89
N TYR A 26 4.81 -0.17 -0.44
CA TYR A 26 3.79 0.48 -1.26
C TYR A 26 2.93 -0.56 -1.98
N LEU A 27 1.62 -0.49 -1.77
CA LEU A 27 0.63 -1.33 -2.45
C LEU A 27 -0.23 -0.45 -3.35
N ARG A 28 -0.05 -0.56 -4.68
CA ARG A 28 -0.67 0.33 -5.68
C ARG A 28 -2.12 -0.02 -6.05
N GLN A 29 -2.57 -1.21 -5.67
CA GLN A 29 -3.96 -1.65 -5.82
C GLN A 29 -4.41 -2.26 -4.49
N PRO A 30 -4.53 -1.44 -3.43
CA PRO A 30 -4.79 -1.96 -2.09
C PRO A 30 -6.18 -2.55 -1.96
N PHE A 31 -7.15 -1.91 -2.62
CA PHE A 31 -8.54 -2.33 -2.60
C PHE A 31 -8.80 -3.24 -3.79
N GLN A 32 -9.27 -4.46 -3.51
CA GLN A 32 -9.92 -5.28 -4.53
C GLN A 32 -11.34 -4.74 -4.72
N ARG A 33 -11.89 -4.93 -5.92
CA ARG A 33 -13.10 -4.22 -6.39
C ARG A 33 -14.32 -4.36 -5.46
N GLU A 34 -14.35 -5.37 -4.59
CA GLU A 34 -15.27 -5.53 -3.45
C GLU A 34 -14.54 -6.20 -2.27
N PRO A 35 -14.87 -5.84 -1.02
CA PRO A 35 -16.07 -6.37 -0.40
C PRO A 35 -17.20 -5.36 -0.46
N ASN A 36 -18.44 -5.84 -0.47
CA ASN A 36 -19.66 -5.03 -0.41
C ASN A 36 -19.45 -3.72 0.34
N PHE A 37 -19.78 -2.59 -0.28
CA PHE A 37 -19.70 -1.21 0.26
C PHE A 37 -20.38 -1.02 1.64
N ASN A 38 -21.08 -2.03 2.15
CA ASN A 38 -21.68 -2.10 3.48
C ASN A 38 -20.71 -2.62 4.56
N ALA A 39 -19.47 -2.99 4.21
CA ALA A 39 -18.46 -3.38 5.19
C ALA A 39 -17.84 -2.13 5.82
N VAL A 40 -18.26 -1.83 7.05
CA VAL A 40 -17.68 -0.76 7.89
C VAL A 40 -16.23 -1.08 8.28
N THR A 41 -15.80 -2.32 8.13
CA THR A 41 -14.45 -2.78 8.44
C THR A 41 -14.06 -3.91 7.48
N VAL A 42 -12.89 -3.81 6.88
CA VAL A 42 -12.26 -4.89 6.12
C VAL A 42 -11.03 -5.33 6.90
N ASP A 43 -11.00 -6.60 7.29
CA ASP A 43 -9.87 -7.18 8.01
C ASP A 43 -8.85 -7.68 6.98
N TYR A 44 -7.75 -6.95 6.84
CA TYR A 44 -6.62 -7.37 6.01
C TYR A 44 -5.52 -7.91 6.92
N ALA A 45 -5.13 -9.17 6.69
CA ALA A 45 -3.94 -9.72 7.34
C ALA A 45 -2.69 -8.95 6.90
N PHE A 46 -1.95 -8.41 7.86
CA PHE A 46 -0.74 -7.61 7.62
C PHE A 46 0.29 -8.33 6.73
N SER A 47 0.47 -9.64 6.95
CA SER A 47 1.34 -10.50 6.12
C SER A 47 0.87 -10.59 4.67
N GLY A 48 -0.44 -10.63 4.43
CA GLY A 48 -1.01 -10.65 3.08
C GLY A 48 -0.87 -9.32 2.34
N LEU A 49 -0.89 -8.20 3.07
CA LEU A 49 -0.60 -6.88 2.51
C LEU A 49 0.88 -6.75 2.12
N LEU A 50 1.79 -7.17 3.00
CA LEU A 50 3.22 -7.12 2.74
C LEU A 50 3.64 -8.01 1.56
N ALA A 51 3.02 -9.18 1.41
CA ALA A 51 3.30 -10.08 0.28
C ALA A 51 2.98 -9.45 -1.10
N ARG A 52 2.07 -8.47 -1.14
CA ARG A 52 1.65 -7.76 -2.36
C ARG A 52 2.33 -6.39 -2.51
N ALA A 53 2.93 -5.87 -1.45
CA ALA A 53 3.53 -4.56 -1.44
C ALA A 53 4.94 -4.59 -2.04
N GLU A 54 5.25 -3.56 -2.83
CA GLU A 54 6.57 -3.37 -3.41
C GLU A 54 7.38 -2.36 -2.59
N GLY A 55 8.71 -2.47 -2.64
CA GLY A 55 9.60 -1.45 -2.05
C GLY A 55 9.55 -0.12 -2.80
N PRO A 56 10.12 0.96 -2.23
CA PRO A 56 10.27 2.23 -2.93
C PRO A 56 11.02 2.01 -4.25
N ARG A 57 10.39 2.37 -5.37
CA ARG A 57 11.09 2.42 -6.65
C ARG A 57 12.11 3.54 -6.58
N GLN A 58 13.39 3.22 -6.72
CA GLN A 58 14.42 4.24 -6.80
C GLN A 58 14.12 5.13 -8.00
N ALA A 59 13.89 6.42 -7.76
CA ALA A 59 13.86 7.39 -8.84
C ALA A 59 15.24 7.35 -9.53
N TYR A 60 15.25 7.26 -10.86
CA TYR A 60 16.46 7.28 -11.65
C TYR A 60 17.38 8.39 -11.15
N ARG A 61 18.57 8.01 -10.67
CA ARG A 61 19.62 8.95 -10.31
C ARG A 61 20.03 9.65 -11.60
N LEU A 62 19.46 10.83 -11.88
CA LEU A 62 19.94 11.70 -12.94
C LEU A 62 21.38 12.04 -12.60
N ARG A 63 22.31 11.33 -13.23
CA ARG A 63 23.73 11.70 -13.24
C ARG A 63 23.82 12.95 -14.10
N ALA A 64 23.98 14.10 -13.45
CA ALA A 64 24.60 15.27 -14.07
C ALA A 64 26.11 15.13 -13.95
#